data_AF-A0A940TDL4-F1
#
_entry.id   AF-A0A940TDL4-F1
#
_cell.length_a   1.000
_cell.length_b   1.000
_cell.length_c   1.000
_cell.angle_alpha   90.00
_cell.angle_beta   90.00
_cell.angle_gamma   90.00
#
_symmetry.space_group_name_H-M   'P 1'
#
loop_
_entity.id
_entity.type
_entity.pdbx_description
1 polymer ?
#
loop_
_entity_poly.entity_id
_entity_poly.type
_entity_poly.pdbx_seq_one_letter_code
_entity_poly.pdbx_strand_id
1 'polypeptide(L)'
;MSMKSFDKFCEKIILGEPGSEKEIFDERQKQQRTQLLVEAFLFYSVATAVLLLLNEIDETPRFFESSFSVLALCAGAAVLWWTIRAAVKGCLFGVSGRQTLYSSIGLLFEIPLWVIMIMPDEGEPPFKLITSRGLSEKAAAGAGLIFIAVSALITVIVRLRESRKSGK
;
A
#
# COMPACT_ATOMS: atom_id res chain seq x y z
N MET A 1 13.45 -8.11 13.08
CA MET A 1 14.78 -8.64 13.45
C MET A 1 15.56 -7.51 14.09
N SER A 2 16.19 -7.76 15.23
CA SER A 2 17.10 -6.78 15.85
C SER A 2 18.44 -6.78 15.11
N MET A 3 19.24 -5.72 15.23
CA MET A 3 20.57 -5.60 14.62
C MET A 3 21.44 -6.85 14.85
N LYS A 4 21.32 -7.47 16.03
CA LYS A 4 22.05 -8.69 16.41
C LYS A 4 21.81 -9.89 15.48
N SER A 5 20.61 -10.03 14.91
CA SER A 5 20.31 -11.14 13.99
C SER A 5 20.88 -10.95 12.58
N PHE A 6 21.10 -9.70 12.17
CA PHE A 6 21.76 -9.40 10.90
C PHE A 6 23.27 -9.55 11.02
N ASP A 7 23.87 -9.08 12.13
CA ASP A 7 25.30 -9.26 12.40
C ASP A 7 25.68 -10.74 12.41
N LYS A 8 24.87 -11.59 13.05
CA LYS A 8 25.07 -13.05 13.12
C LYS A 8 24.90 -13.75 11.76
N PHE A 9 24.10 -13.19 10.86
CA PHE A 9 23.96 -13.68 9.49
C PHE A 9 25.19 -13.32 8.65
N CYS A 10 25.68 -12.08 8.74
CA CYS A 10 26.92 -11.66 8.09
C CYS A 10 28.14 -12.42 8.63
N GLU A 11 28.21 -12.65 9.94
CA GLU A 11 29.23 -13.46 10.61
C GLU A 11 29.28 -14.88 10.03
N LYS A 12 28.14 -15.55 9.89
CA LYS A 12 28.04 -16.89 9.28
C LYS A 12 28.50 -16.94 7.82
N ILE A 13 28.18 -15.91 7.03
CA ILE A 13 28.62 -15.81 5.63
C ILE A 13 30.15 -15.64 5.56
N ILE A 14 30.72 -14.80 6.42
CA ILE A 14 32.17 -14.55 6.47
C ILE A 14 32.93 -15.80 6.95
N LEU A 15 32.35 -16.57 7.88
CA LEU A 15 32.93 -17.80 8.41
C LEU A 15 32.79 -19.02 7.48
N GLY A 16 32.15 -18.88 6.31
CA GLY A 16 31.98 -19.97 5.36
C GLY A 16 30.94 -21.02 5.78
N GLU A 17 30.09 -20.70 6.75
CA GLU A 17 28.91 -21.47 7.14
C GLU A 17 27.63 -20.74 6.72
N PRO A 18 27.42 -20.48 5.41
CA PRO A 18 26.18 -19.86 4.96
C PRO A 18 25.03 -20.73 5.47
N GLY A 19 24.06 -20.10 6.12
CA GLY A 19 22.77 -20.74 6.38
C GLY A 19 22.18 -21.26 5.06
N SER A 20 21.10 -22.04 5.17
CA SER A 20 20.37 -22.55 4.00
C SER A 20 20.21 -21.46 2.93
N GLU A 21 20.42 -21.79 1.65
CA GLU A 21 20.28 -20.85 0.52
C GLU A 21 18.95 -20.08 0.58
N LYS A 22 17.91 -20.73 1.10
CA LYS A 22 16.60 -20.16 1.38
C LYS A 22 16.64 -18.99 2.38
N GLU A 23 17.42 -19.12 3.46
CA GLU A 23 17.58 -18.07 4.50
C GLU A 23 18.24 -16.81 3.91
N ILE A 24 19.19 -16.99 2.98
CA ILE A 24 19.85 -15.89 2.27
C ILE A 24 18.89 -15.18 1.32
N PHE A 25 18.09 -15.94 0.54
CA PHE A 25 17.06 -15.36 -0.33
C PHE A 25 15.97 -14.64 0.46
N ASP A 26 15.56 -15.20 1.60
CA ASP A 26 14.54 -14.61 2.49
C ASP A 26 14.99 -13.27 3.06
N GLU A 27 16.25 -13.14 3.48
CA GLU A 27 16.78 -11.85 3.96
C GLU A 27 16.89 -10.80 2.85
N ARG A 28 17.30 -11.20 1.63
CA ARG A 28 17.33 -10.28 0.49
C ARG A 28 15.93 -9.74 0.15
N GLN A 29 14.92 -10.61 0.13
CA GLN A 29 13.53 -10.18 -0.11
C GLN A 29 13.03 -9.24 0.99
N LYS A 30 13.37 -9.53 2.26
CA LYS A 30 13.00 -8.69 3.40
C LYS A 30 13.65 -7.31 3.34
N GLN A 31 14.93 -7.22 2.99
CA GLN A 31 15.62 -5.95 2.80
C GLN A 31 15.02 -5.14 1.65
N GLN A 32 14.79 -5.76 0.49
CA GLN A 32 14.17 -5.10 -0.66
C GLN A 32 12.77 -4.59 -0.33
N ARG A 33 11.96 -5.38 0.38
CA ARG A 33 10.63 -4.96 0.82
C ARG A 33 10.68 -3.77 1.78
N THR A 34 11.66 -3.75 2.69
CA THR A 34 11.86 -2.65 3.64
C THR A 34 12.27 -1.37 2.91
N GLN A 35 13.20 -1.45 1.96
CA GLN A 35 13.60 -0.31 1.13
C GLN A 35 12.42 0.27 0.34
N LEU A 36 11.65 -0.61 -0.33
CA LEU A 36 10.46 -0.17 -1.06
C LEU A 36 9.41 0.47 -0.15
N LEU A 37 9.26 -0.03 1.09
CA LEU A 37 8.34 0.53 2.07
C LEU A 37 8.79 1.94 2.49
N VAL A 38 10.09 2.16 2.70
CA VAL A 38 10.65 3.50 2.96
C VAL A 38 10.42 4.42 1.76
N GLU A 39 10.67 3.96 0.53
CA GLU A 39 10.39 4.72 -0.70
C GLU A 39 8.91 5.13 -0.78
N ALA A 40 7.99 4.21 -0.46
CA ALA A 40 6.56 4.48 -0.48
C ALA A 40 6.13 5.49 0.58
N PHE A 41 6.71 5.41 1.79
CA PHE A 41 6.48 6.40 2.85
C PHE A 41 7.00 7.79 2.47
N LEU A 42 8.19 7.86 1.85
CA LEU A 42 8.73 9.12 1.34
C LEU A 42 7.81 9.70 0.27
N PHE A 43 7.40 8.89 -0.71
CA PHE A 43 6.43 9.30 -1.73
C PHE A 43 5.14 9.84 -1.11
N TYR A 44 4.55 9.11 -0.15
CA TYR A 44 3.36 9.56 0.57
C TYR A 44 3.58 10.91 1.27
N SER A 45 4.66 11.04 2.04
CA SER A 45 4.94 12.26 2.81
C SER A 45 5.17 13.49 1.91
N VAL A 46 5.90 13.33 0.81
CA VAL A 46 6.19 14.43 -0.12
C VAL A 46 4.93 14.79 -0.90
N ALA A 47 4.20 13.80 -1.43
CA ALA A 47 2.98 14.03 -2.18
C ALA A 47 1.92 14.72 -1.31
N THR A 48 1.72 14.26 -0.08
CA THR A 48 0.77 14.89 0.86
C THR A 48 1.19 16.29 1.25
N ALA A 49 2.47 16.52 1.58
CA ALA A 49 2.96 17.85 1.92
C ALA A 49 2.77 18.85 0.76
N VAL A 50 3.15 18.46 -0.46
CA VAL A 50 3.00 19.31 -1.64
C VAL A 50 1.53 19.58 -1.94
N LEU A 51 0.68 18.56 -1.94
CA LEU A 51 -0.74 18.74 -2.26
C LEU A 51 -1.49 19.51 -1.18
N LEU A 52 -1.13 19.37 0.10
CA LEU A 52 -1.70 20.19 1.17
C LEU A 52 -1.28 21.65 1.04
N LEU A 53 0.01 21.92 0.80
CA LEU A 53 0.51 23.28 0.57
C LEU A 53 -0.19 23.94 -0.62
N LEU A 54 -0.32 23.22 -1.74
CA LEU A 54 -1.05 23.70 -2.92
C LEU A 54 -2.56 23.86 -2.68
N ASN A 55 -3.14 23.18 -1.70
CA ASN A 55 -4.56 23.34 -1.37
C ASN A 55 -4.82 24.52 -0.42
N GLU A 56 -3.78 24.98 0.31
CA GLU A 56 -3.86 26.10 1.25
C GLU A 56 -3.45 27.45 0.65
N ILE A 57 -2.71 27.47 -0.47
CA ILE A 57 -2.37 28.73 -1.16
C ILE A 57 -3.64 29.36 -1.76
N ASP A 58 -3.99 30.56 -1.29
CA ASP A 58 -5.22 31.26 -1.66
C ASP A 58 -5.33 31.61 -3.17
N GLU A 59 -4.21 31.66 -3.89
CA GLU A 59 -4.16 31.94 -5.33
C GLU A 59 -4.31 30.70 -6.22
N THR A 60 -4.27 29.50 -5.65
CA THR A 60 -4.42 28.25 -6.41
C THR A 60 -5.86 27.74 -6.38
N PRO A 61 -6.37 27.19 -7.50
CA PRO A 61 -7.67 26.54 -7.47
C PRO A 61 -7.64 25.39 -6.46
N ARG A 62 -8.51 25.44 -5.44
CA ARG A 62 -8.62 24.36 -4.46
C ARG A 62 -8.97 23.06 -5.17
N PHE A 63 -8.00 22.15 -5.20
CA PHE A 63 -8.14 20.86 -5.87
C PHE A 63 -8.94 19.87 -5.02
N PHE A 64 -8.96 20.07 -3.69
CA PHE A 64 -9.60 19.17 -2.74
C PHE A 64 -10.46 19.94 -1.74
N GLU A 65 -11.64 19.41 -1.45
CA GLU A 65 -12.59 20.01 -0.51
C GLU A 65 -12.08 20.00 0.94
N SER A 66 -11.26 19.00 1.31
CA SER A 66 -10.75 18.81 2.66
C SER A 66 -9.32 18.25 2.64
N SER A 67 -8.54 18.57 3.69
CA SER A 67 -7.21 18.00 3.90
C SER A 67 -7.27 16.47 4.06
N PHE A 68 -8.37 15.94 4.60
CA PHE A 68 -8.59 14.50 4.69
C PHE A 68 -8.63 13.84 3.30
N SER A 69 -9.24 14.50 2.32
CA SER A 69 -9.34 14.02 0.93
C SER A 69 -7.96 13.81 0.30
N VAL A 70 -7.04 14.73 0.56
CA VAL A 70 -5.64 14.67 0.10
C VAL A 70 -4.93 13.47 0.73
N LEU A 71 -5.04 13.33 2.05
CA LEU A 71 -4.38 12.26 2.80
C LEU A 71 -4.90 10.88 2.37
N ALA A 72 -6.21 10.70 2.27
CA ALA A 72 -6.84 9.44 1.89
C ALA A 72 -6.43 8.99 0.47
N LEU A 73 -6.45 9.92 -0.49
CA LEU A 73 -6.08 9.62 -1.87
C LEU A 73 -4.58 9.27 -1.98
N CYS A 74 -3.71 10.05 -1.34
CA CYS A 74 -2.27 9.80 -1.36
C CYS A 74 -1.90 8.48 -0.66
N ALA A 75 -2.59 8.15 0.43
CA ALA A 75 -2.37 6.89 1.15
C ALA A 75 -2.71 5.69 0.24
N GLY A 76 -3.87 5.73 -0.43
CA GLY A 76 -4.25 4.70 -1.39
C GLY A 76 -3.26 4.57 -2.55
N ALA A 77 -2.81 5.70 -3.11
CA ALA A 77 -1.84 5.72 -4.20
C ALA A 77 -0.47 5.16 -3.79
N ALA A 78 0.01 5.51 -2.59
CA ALA A 78 1.28 5.01 -2.05
C ALA A 78 1.25 3.49 -1.80
N VAL A 79 0.15 2.99 -1.25
CA VAL A 79 -0.06 1.53 -1.05
C VAL A 79 -0.05 0.81 -2.39
N LEU A 80 -0.79 1.31 -3.39
CA LEU A 80 -0.83 0.71 -4.72
C LEU A 80 0.54 0.71 -5.40
N TRP A 81 1.25 1.83 -5.33
CA TRP A 81 2.60 1.94 -5.86
C TRP A 81 3.55 0.93 -5.20
N TRP A 82 3.51 0.83 -3.86
CA TRP A 82 4.31 -0.13 -3.11
C TRP A 82 3.99 -1.57 -3.52
N THR A 83 2.70 -1.92 -3.61
CA THR A 83 2.25 -3.27 -3.98
C THR A 83 2.71 -3.65 -5.39
N ILE A 84 2.58 -2.75 -6.37
CA ILE A 84 3.05 -3.01 -7.74
C ILE A 84 4.57 -3.25 -7.75
N ARG A 85 5.33 -2.37 -7.09
CA ARG A 85 6.80 -2.47 -7.04
C ARG A 85 7.26 -3.74 -6.32
N ALA A 86 6.62 -4.09 -5.22
CA ALA A 86 6.91 -5.29 -4.46
C ALA A 86 6.54 -6.56 -5.24
N ALA A 87 5.46 -6.54 -6.02
CA ALA A 87 5.08 -7.63 -6.92
C ALA A 87 6.09 -7.82 -8.06
N VAL A 88 6.54 -6.73 -8.69
CA VAL A 88 7.55 -6.78 -9.77
C VAL A 88 8.89 -7.31 -9.28
N LYS A 89 9.33 -6.92 -8.06
CA LYS A 89 10.58 -7.43 -7.46
C LYS A 89 10.42 -8.82 -6.82
N GLY A 90 9.22 -9.39 -6.80
CA GLY A 90 8.97 -10.70 -6.20
C GLY A 90 9.16 -10.73 -4.67
N CYS A 91 9.06 -9.58 -4.00
CA CYS A 91 9.24 -9.45 -2.55
C CYS A 91 7.91 -9.18 -1.81
N LEU A 92 6.77 -9.43 -2.48
CA LEU A 92 5.44 -9.16 -1.97
C LEU A 92 5.08 -10.03 -0.76
N PHE A 93 5.47 -11.31 -0.80
CA PHE A 93 5.24 -12.27 0.28
C PHE A 93 6.50 -12.41 1.15
N GLY A 94 6.32 -12.43 2.47
CA GLY A 94 7.37 -12.85 3.40
C GLY A 94 7.34 -14.37 3.67
N VAL A 95 8.22 -14.81 4.57
CA VAL A 95 8.42 -16.21 5.02
C VAL A 95 7.11 -16.96 5.33
N SER A 96 6.11 -16.26 5.88
CA SER A 96 4.79 -16.79 6.23
C SER A 96 3.65 -16.23 5.35
N GLY A 97 3.89 -16.01 4.05
CA GLY A 97 3.02 -15.31 3.07
C GLY A 97 1.50 -15.59 3.10
N ARG A 98 1.06 -16.61 3.85
CA ARG A 98 -0.31 -16.76 4.37
C ARG A 98 -0.83 -15.52 5.10
N GLN A 99 -0.06 -14.87 5.98
CA GLN A 99 -0.55 -13.70 6.73
C GLN A 99 -0.89 -12.54 5.77
N THR A 100 0.01 -12.22 4.84
CA THR A 100 -0.22 -11.18 3.83
C THR A 100 -1.43 -11.50 2.95
N LEU A 101 -1.65 -12.78 2.63
CA LEU A 101 -2.84 -13.23 1.89
C LEU A 101 -4.12 -13.04 2.71
N TYR A 102 -4.15 -13.49 3.97
CA TYR A 102 -5.33 -13.35 4.84
C TYR A 102 -5.69 -11.89 5.07
N SER A 103 -4.70 -11.02 5.32
CA SER A 103 -4.93 -9.58 5.44
C SER A 103 -5.48 -8.97 4.15
N SER A 104 -4.99 -9.40 2.98
CA SER A 104 -5.49 -8.91 1.69
C SER A 104 -6.93 -9.37 1.43
N ILE A 105 -7.26 -10.62 1.75
CA ILE A 105 -8.63 -11.15 1.65
C ILE A 105 -9.54 -10.40 2.63
N GLY A 106 -9.10 -10.20 3.87
CA GLY A 106 -9.83 -9.41 4.86
C GLY A 106 -10.14 -8.00 4.37
N LEU A 107 -9.14 -7.30 3.81
CA LEU A 107 -9.32 -5.98 3.22
C LEU A 107 -10.36 -5.97 2.09
N LEU A 108 -10.42 -7.01 1.24
CA LEU A 108 -11.43 -7.09 0.18
C LEU A 108 -12.86 -7.21 0.72
N PHE A 109 -13.05 -7.79 1.91
CA PHE A 109 -14.36 -7.82 2.59
C PHE A 109 -14.64 -6.53 3.37
N GLU A 110 -13.61 -5.89 3.90
CA GLU A 110 -13.74 -4.68 4.71
C GLU A 110 -14.04 -3.44 3.86
N ILE A 111 -13.39 -3.30 2.69
CA ILE A 111 -13.54 -2.13 1.82
C ILE A 111 -15.00 -1.87 1.41
N PRO A 112 -15.81 -2.86 1.01
CA PRO A 112 -17.24 -2.65 0.77
C PRO A 112 -17.98 -2.04 1.96
N LEU A 113 -17.65 -2.42 3.20
CA LEU A 113 -18.27 -1.83 4.40
C LEU A 113 -17.90 -0.35 4.55
N TRP A 114 -16.63 0.00 4.34
CA TRP A 114 -16.17 1.39 4.34
C TRP A 114 -16.81 2.22 3.21
N VAL A 115 -17.00 1.63 2.03
CA VAL A 115 -17.68 2.30 0.91
C VAL A 115 -19.14 2.59 1.26
N ILE A 116 -19.85 1.67 1.92
CA ILE A 116 -21.22 1.88 2.38
C ILE A 116 -21.27 3.05 3.39
N MET A 117 -20.31 3.14 4.31
CA MET A 117 -20.23 4.26 5.28
C MET A 117 -19.95 5.63 4.64
N ILE A 118 -19.35 5.66 3.44
CA ILE A 118 -19.03 6.91 2.73
C ILE A 118 -20.18 7.34 1.81
N MET A 119 -21.05 6.41 1.41
CA MET A 119 -22.22 6.73 0.58
C MET A 119 -23.17 7.68 1.34
N PRO A 120 -23.79 8.65 0.65
CA PRO A 120 -24.73 9.57 1.28
C PRO A 120 -25.95 8.83 1.85
N ASP A 121 -26.33 9.16 3.08
CA ASP A 121 -27.53 8.66 3.75
C ASP A 121 -28.82 9.16 3.08
N GLU A 122 -29.95 8.51 3.38
CA GLU A 122 -31.29 8.93 2.97
C GLU A 122 -31.66 10.30 3.57
N GLY A 123 -31.21 11.37 2.91
CA GLY A 123 -31.40 12.75 3.37
C GLY A 123 -30.27 13.70 2.95
N GLU A 124 -29.12 13.15 2.55
CA GLU A 124 -27.99 13.95 2.06
C GLU A 124 -28.11 14.24 0.55
N PRO A 125 -27.51 15.35 0.08
CA PRO A 125 -27.40 15.60 -1.35
C PRO A 125 -26.71 14.43 -2.07
N PRO A 126 -27.09 14.13 -3.32
CA PRO A 126 -26.54 13.00 -4.06
C PRO A 126 -25.02 13.10 -4.18
N PHE A 127 -24.35 11.95 -4.27
CA PHE A 127 -22.89 11.88 -4.38
C PHE A 127 -22.38 12.75 -5.53
N LYS A 128 -21.57 13.76 -5.19
CA LYS A 128 -20.93 14.66 -6.14
C LYS A 128 -19.45 14.33 -6.22
N LEU A 129 -18.95 14.17 -7.45
CA LEU A 129 -17.52 14.01 -7.70
C LEU A 129 -16.75 15.33 -7.56
N ILE A 130 -17.33 16.42 -8.08
CA ILE A 130 -16.73 17.75 -8.09
C ILE A 130 -17.70 18.70 -7.38
N THR A 131 -17.21 19.38 -6.35
CA THR A 131 -17.91 20.45 -5.64
C THR A 131 -17.35 21.81 -6.05
N SER A 132 -18.01 22.91 -5.64
CA SER A 132 -17.52 24.27 -5.91
C SER A 132 -16.14 24.56 -5.30
N ARG A 133 -15.64 23.67 -4.44
CA ARG A 133 -14.36 23.76 -3.73
C ARG A 133 -13.32 22.71 -4.19
N GLY A 134 -13.60 21.93 -5.24
CA GLY A 134 -12.67 20.94 -5.80
C GLY A 134 -13.21 19.50 -5.80
N LEU A 135 -12.32 18.52 -5.70
CA LEU A 135 -12.68 17.12 -5.57
C LEU A 135 -13.36 16.87 -4.22
N SER A 136 -14.54 16.24 -4.28
CA SER A 136 -15.34 15.91 -3.10
C SER A 136 -14.60 14.96 -2.17
N GLU A 137 -14.79 15.14 -0.86
CA GLU A 137 -14.18 14.29 0.16
C GLU A 137 -14.55 12.82 -0.02
N LYS A 138 -15.84 12.56 -0.26
CA LYS A 138 -16.35 11.19 -0.48
C LYS A 138 -15.76 10.57 -1.74
N ALA A 139 -15.53 11.37 -2.78
CA ALA A 139 -14.92 10.89 -4.03
C ALA A 139 -13.44 10.59 -3.87
N ALA A 140 -12.69 11.43 -3.17
CA ALA A 140 -11.27 11.21 -2.89
C ALA A 140 -11.05 9.99 -1.97
N ALA A 141 -11.85 9.87 -0.91
CA ALA A 141 -11.81 8.72 -0.01
C ALA A 141 -12.20 7.43 -0.74
N GLY A 142 -13.25 7.47 -1.56
CA GLY A 142 -13.65 6.35 -2.41
C GLY A 142 -12.55 5.92 -3.38
N ALA A 143 -11.89 6.86 -4.05
CA ALA A 143 -10.76 6.56 -4.93
C ALA A 143 -9.56 5.95 -4.18
N GLY A 144 -9.25 6.46 -2.98
CA GLY A 144 -8.23 5.88 -2.10
C GLY A 144 -8.55 4.42 -1.73
N LEU A 145 -9.80 4.14 -1.35
CA LEU A 145 -10.26 2.77 -1.06
C LEU A 145 -10.20 1.86 -2.28
N ILE A 146 -10.52 2.36 -3.48
CA ILE A 146 -10.37 1.60 -4.73
C ILE A 146 -8.91 1.22 -4.96
N PHE A 147 -7.96 2.13 -4.73
CA PHE A 147 -6.53 1.80 -4.87
C PHE A 147 -6.09 0.72 -3.87
N ILE A 148 -6.59 0.75 -2.64
CA ILE A 148 -6.32 -0.30 -1.65
C ILE A 148 -6.95 -1.63 -2.09
N ALA A 149 -8.17 -1.61 -2.63
CA ALA A 149 -8.84 -2.82 -3.14
C ALA A 149 -8.06 -3.44 -4.31
N VAL A 150 -7.61 -2.63 -5.25
CA VAL A 150 -6.76 -3.07 -6.37
C VAL A 150 -5.45 -3.66 -5.84
N SER A 151 -4.85 -3.06 -4.82
CA SER A 151 -3.62 -3.58 -4.18
C SER A 151 -3.84 -4.96 -3.56
N ALA A 152 -4.96 -5.14 -2.84
CA ALA A 152 -5.34 -6.41 -2.27
C ALA A 152 -5.61 -7.47 -3.36
N LEU A 153 -6.29 -7.10 -4.46
CA LEU A 153 -6.51 -7.98 -5.62
C LEU A 153 -5.20 -8.41 -6.27
N ILE A 154 -4.26 -7.49 -6.51
CA ILE A 154 -2.93 -7.81 -7.07
C ILE A 154 -2.25 -8.85 -6.18
N THR A 155 -2.30 -8.66 -4.86
CA THR A 155 -1.68 -9.58 -3.90
C THR A 155 -2.31 -10.98 -3.98
N VAL A 156 -3.63 -11.09 -4.03
CA VAL A 156 -4.30 -12.40 -4.19
C VAL A 156 -3.94 -13.05 -5.53
N ILE A 157 -3.97 -12.30 -6.63
CA ILE A 157 -3.67 -12.81 -7.99
C ILE A 157 -2.24 -13.34 -8.08
N VAL A 158 -1.25 -12.59 -7.58
CA VAL A 158 0.15 -13.02 -7.58
C VAL A 158 0.30 -14.31 -6.78
N ARG A 159 -0.37 -14.43 -5.63
CA ARG A 159 -0.30 -15.66 -4.81
C ARG A 159 -0.90 -16.88 -5.51
N LEU A 160 -2.05 -16.71 -6.15
CA LEU A 160 -2.69 -17.77 -6.94
C LEU A 160 -1.79 -18.23 -8.10
N ARG A 161 -1.10 -17.29 -8.74
CA ARG A 161 -0.15 -17.59 -9.82
C ARG A 161 1.07 -18.37 -9.32
N GLU A 162 1.61 -18.04 -8.16
CA GLU A 162 2.71 -18.78 -7.53
C GLU A 162 2.29 -20.22 -7.16
N SER A 163 1.12 -20.38 -6.53
CA SER A 163 0.57 -21.69 -6.17
C SER A 163 0.43 -22.63 -7.39
N ARG A 164 -0.04 -22.09 -8.52
CA ARG A 164 -0.14 -22.85 -9.78
C ARG A 164 1.21 -23.24 -10.37
N LYS A 165 2.28 -22.47 -10.11
CA LYS A 165 3.63 -22.80 -10.58
C LYS A 165 4.32 -23.89 -9.75
N SER A 166 4.04 -23.95 -8.44
CA SER A 166 4.62 -24.97 -7.55
C SER A 166 3.95 -26.34 -7.63
N GLY A 167 2.79 -26.44 -8.29
CA GLY A 167 2.05 -27.68 -8.51
C GLY A 167 2.36 -28.39 -9.84
N LYS A 168 3.35 -27.90 -10.60
CA LYS A 168 3.96 -28.59 -11.74
C LYS A 168 5.36 -29.01 -11.37
#